data_AF-A0A8T0DJK0-F1
#
_entry.id   AF-A0A8T0DJK0-F1
#
_cell.length_a   1.000
_cell.length_b   1.000
_cell.length_c   1.000
_cell.angle_alpha   90.00
_cell.angle_beta   90.00
_cell.angle_gamma   90.00
#
_symmetry.space_group_name_H-M   'P 1'
#
loop_
_entity.id
_entity.type
_entity.pdbx_description
1 polymer ?
#
loop_
_entity_poly.entity_id
_entity_poly.type
_entity_poly.pdbx_seq_one_letter_code
_entity_poly.pdbx_strand_id
1 'polypeptide(L)'
;MTFPGLLDLIAEGWTNYLLYTGPPKTKQIAATKLGVPIEEIELLLHSVNPRLSPLYAPDGHTDQGHVLEALLDEEAFDDPTLQRARLLSYPNLISSPAGPRMYTVTLRFMRPVDRARFTNCLKALYTNLKPWPFYGNVYSVNGQLSFIGEPDKLYDVFHITLSGVSRIACNLLSTESPKTKSNRPFWLSGILAAPPEEDEVFDEKLSNQFANWLRQAAPQQERIKPLLRLSDLTRQDLEKIHEKYHLYSLPPGWFYTGAYYVNMNGEKSFQHPNFDAFVREYLEAENTKITARNARITSHPIPDLFSDPS
;
A
#
# COMPACT_ATOMS: atom_id res chain seq x y z
N MET A 1 -5.69 -17.69 4.96
CA MET A 1 -6.01 -17.44 3.53
C MET A 1 -4.90 -18.03 2.69
N THR A 2 -5.25 -18.82 1.67
CA THR A 2 -4.29 -19.39 0.72
C THR A 2 -4.28 -18.58 -0.58
N PHE A 3 -3.26 -18.80 -1.40
CA PHE A 3 -3.23 -18.27 -2.75
C PHE A 3 -4.38 -18.91 -3.57
N PRO A 4 -5.20 -18.10 -4.27
CA PRO A 4 -6.23 -18.59 -5.19
C PRO A 4 -5.76 -19.70 -6.11
N GLY A 5 -6.52 -20.79 -6.21
CA GLY A 5 -6.20 -21.93 -7.07
C GLY A 5 -5.07 -22.85 -6.57
N LEU A 6 -4.43 -22.54 -5.43
CA LEU A 6 -3.35 -23.39 -4.90
C LEU A 6 -3.81 -24.81 -4.60
N LEU A 7 -5.02 -24.98 -4.05
CA LEU A 7 -5.55 -26.30 -3.72
C LEU A 7 -5.85 -27.13 -4.98
N ASP A 8 -6.34 -26.48 -6.03
CA ASP A 8 -6.62 -27.13 -7.31
C ASP A 8 -5.33 -27.56 -8.00
N LEU A 9 -4.26 -26.77 -7.87
CA LEU A 9 -2.92 -27.13 -8.37
C LEU A 9 -2.31 -28.33 -7.62
N ILE A 10 -2.58 -28.46 -6.32
CA ILE A 10 -2.00 -29.52 -5.48
C ILE A 10 -2.85 -30.82 -5.54
N ALA A 11 -3.98 -30.80 -6.24
CA ALA A 11 -4.89 -31.95 -6.34
C ALA A 11 -4.19 -33.25 -6.79
N GLU A 12 -4.70 -34.37 -6.28
CA GLU A 12 -4.17 -35.71 -6.57
C GLU A 12 -4.17 -35.99 -8.07
N GLY A 13 -3.03 -36.49 -8.57
CA GLY A 13 -2.80 -36.79 -9.99
C GLY A 13 -2.22 -35.65 -10.82
N TRP A 14 -2.23 -34.40 -10.31
CA TRP A 14 -1.63 -33.23 -10.97
C TRP A 14 -0.28 -32.84 -10.40
N THR A 15 -0.12 -32.98 -9.08
CA THR A 15 1.13 -32.70 -8.39
C THR A 15 1.52 -33.92 -7.54
N ASN A 16 2.73 -34.44 -7.79
CA ASN A 16 3.29 -35.57 -7.05
C ASN A 16 4.32 -35.12 -6.01
N TYR A 17 5.10 -34.09 -6.34
CA TYR A 17 6.16 -33.57 -5.50
C TYR A 17 5.94 -32.11 -5.18
N LEU A 18 6.23 -31.71 -3.94
CA LEU A 18 6.27 -30.30 -3.53
C LEU A 18 7.69 -29.91 -3.18
N LEU A 19 8.25 -28.96 -3.93
CA LEU A 19 9.61 -28.48 -3.70
C LEU A 19 9.63 -27.31 -2.72
N TYR A 20 10.25 -27.51 -1.57
CA TYR A 20 10.50 -26.47 -0.57
C TYR A 20 11.84 -25.80 -0.81
N THR A 21 11.80 -24.57 -1.32
CA THR A 21 12.99 -23.75 -1.62
C THR A 21 13.33 -22.71 -0.55
N GLY A 22 12.60 -22.71 0.57
CA GLY A 22 12.79 -21.78 1.67
C GLY A 22 14.08 -22.02 2.47
N PRO A 23 14.33 -21.24 3.53
CA PRO A 23 15.44 -21.48 4.44
C PRO A 23 15.31 -22.88 5.08
N PRO A 24 16.39 -23.47 5.63
CA PRO A 24 16.32 -24.79 6.26
C PRO A 24 15.30 -24.84 7.40
N LYS A 25 14.68 -26.01 7.64
CA LYS A 25 13.58 -26.23 8.61
C LYS A 25 13.80 -25.56 9.98
N THR A 26 15.04 -25.56 10.47
CA THR A 26 15.44 -24.95 11.75
C THR A 26 15.28 -23.43 11.83
N LYS A 27 15.20 -22.73 10.68
CA LYS A 27 15.04 -21.26 10.59
C LYS A 27 13.67 -20.83 10.02
N GLN A 28 12.81 -21.77 9.63
CA GLN A 28 11.57 -21.46 8.91
C GLN A 28 10.46 -20.83 9.77
N ILE A 29 10.43 -21.10 11.08
CA ILE A 29 9.43 -20.51 12.00
C ILE A 29 9.53 -18.97 12.01
N ALA A 30 10.73 -18.43 11.80
CA ALA A 30 10.96 -16.98 11.70
C ALA A 30 10.64 -16.39 10.31
N ALA A 31 10.43 -17.22 9.29
CA ALA A 31 10.27 -16.80 7.91
C ALA A 31 8.81 -16.67 7.47
N THR A 32 7.87 -17.36 8.12
CA THR A 32 6.44 -17.21 7.83
C THR A 32 5.86 -16.09 8.70
N LYS A 33 5.18 -15.12 8.08
CA LYS A 33 4.53 -14.01 8.79
C LYS A 33 3.47 -14.49 9.81
N LEU A 34 2.97 -15.71 9.62
CA LEU A 34 1.96 -16.35 10.46
C LEU A 34 2.57 -17.20 11.60
N GLY A 35 3.88 -17.44 11.60
CA GLY A 35 4.56 -18.21 12.65
C GLY A 35 4.15 -19.69 12.73
N VAL A 36 3.57 -20.24 11.65
CA VAL A 36 3.07 -21.63 11.61
C VAL A 36 4.24 -22.57 11.29
N PRO A 37 4.41 -23.68 12.05
CA PRO A 37 5.45 -24.67 11.76
C PRO A 37 5.17 -25.39 10.45
N ILE A 38 6.24 -25.78 9.75
CA ILE A 38 6.13 -26.43 8.43
C ILE A 38 5.38 -27.77 8.49
N GLU A 39 5.48 -28.48 9.60
CA GLU A 39 4.80 -29.76 9.84
C GLU A 39 3.27 -29.60 9.81
N GLU A 40 2.73 -28.52 10.37
CA GLU A 40 1.30 -28.22 10.28
C GLU A 40 0.87 -27.89 8.85
N ILE A 41 1.72 -27.18 8.10
CA ILE A 41 1.46 -26.88 6.69
C ILE A 41 1.47 -28.17 5.87
N GLU A 42 2.44 -29.05 6.09
CA GLU A 42 2.53 -30.37 5.44
C GLU A 42 1.27 -31.20 5.75
N LEU A 43 0.83 -31.26 7.00
CA LEU A 43 -0.42 -31.94 7.38
C LEU A 43 -1.65 -31.39 6.64
N LEU A 44 -1.76 -30.06 6.54
CA LEU A 44 -2.85 -29.42 5.79
C LEU A 44 -2.78 -29.75 4.30
N LEU A 45 -1.59 -29.78 3.70
CA LEU A 45 -1.41 -30.14 2.30
C LEU A 45 -1.73 -31.61 2.04
N HIS A 46 -1.32 -32.50 2.94
CA HIS A 46 -1.66 -33.93 2.87
C HIS A 46 -3.16 -34.21 3.04
N SER A 47 -3.90 -33.31 3.71
CA SER A 47 -5.37 -33.42 3.76
C SER A 47 -6.04 -33.21 2.40
N VAL A 48 -5.36 -32.51 1.49
CA VAL A 48 -5.83 -32.22 0.12
C VAL A 48 -5.30 -33.26 -0.87
N ASN A 49 -4.04 -33.66 -0.73
CA ASN A 49 -3.41 -34.70 -1.54
C ASN A 49 -2.58 -35.63 -0.63
N PRO A 50 -3.12 -36.79 -0.25
CA PRO A 50 -2.43 -37.73 0.63
C PRO A 50 -1.12 -38.27 0.07
N ARG A 51 -0.95 -38.29 -1.26
CA ARG A 51 0.21 -38.84 -1.96
C ARG A 51 1.32 -37.82 -2.24
N LEU A 52 1.11 -36.56 -1.86
CA LEU A 52 2.07 -35.49 -2.07
C LEU A 52 3.38 -35.79 -1.35
N SER A 53 4.50 -35.82 -2.06
CA SER A 53 5.81 -36.06 -1.45
C SER A 53 6.61 -34.77 -1.31
N PRO A 54 7.07 -34.38 -0.09
CA PRO A 54 7.86 -33.17 0.10
C PRO A 54 9.32 -33.39 -0.32
N LEU A 55 9.86 -32.48 -1.14
CA LEU A 55 11.27 -32.40 -1.50
C LEU A 55 11.88 -31.12 -0.94
N TYR A 56 13.04 -31.21 -0.29
CA TYR A 56 13.69 -30.04 0.32
C TYR A 56 14.92 -29.60 -0.48
N ALA A 57 14.89 -28.37 -0.99
CA ALA A 57 16.00 -27.74 -1.69
C ALA A 57 16.31 -26.38 -1.03
N PRO A 58 16.95 -26.35 0.14
CA PRO A 58 17.11 -25.14 0.93
C PRO A 58 17.86 -24.07 0.14
N ASP A 59 17.34 -22.84 0.15
CA ASP A 59 17.87 -21.70 -0.61
C ASP A 59 18.01 -21.95 -2.12
N GLY A 60 17.29 -22.94 -2.66
CA GLY A 60 17.33 -23.33 -4.07
C GLY A 60 18.51 -24.23 -4.45
N HIS A 61 19.28 -24.70 -3.47
CA HIS A 61 20.36 -25.66 -3.71
C HIS A 61 19.79 -27.07 -3.87
N THR A 62 19.96 -27.66 -5.06
CA THR A 62 19.58 -29.04 -5.39
C THR A 62 20.77 -29.99 -5.33
N ASP A 63 21.67 -29.77 -4.36
CA ASP A 63 22.91 -30.55 -4.21
C ASP A 63 22.64 -32.01 -3.76
N GLN A 64 21.38 -32.31 -3.43
CA GLN A 64 20.92 -33.62 -3.03
C GLN A 64 20.44 -34.41 -4.26
N GLY A 65 21.23 -35.40 -4.69
CA GLY A 65 20.95 -36.21 -5.89
C GLY A 65 19.54 -36.80 -5.95
N HIS A 66 18.97 -37.20 -4.80
CA HIS A 66 17.61 -37.76 -4.73
C HIS A 66 16.51 -36.75 -5.10
N VAL A 67 16.71 -35.44 -4.89
CA VAL A 67 15.74 -34.41 -5.30
C VAL A 67 15.73 -34.29 -6.82
N LEU A 68 16.92 -34.31 -7.43
CA LEU A 68 17.06 -34.22 -8.88
C LEU A 68 16.51 -35.48 -9.56
N GLU A 69 16.82 -36.66 -9.02
CA GLU A 69 16.30 -37.95 -9.51
C GLU A 69 14.77 -37.98 -9.49
N ALA A 70 14.14 -37.55 -8.39
CA ALA A 70 12.68 -37.48 -8.29
C ALA A 70 12.05 -36.45 -9.26
N LEU A 71 12.72 -35.33 -9.52
CA LEU A 71 12.23 -34.32 -10.47
C LEU A 71 12.42 -34.73 -11.94
N LEU A 72 13.36 -35.62 -12.22
CA LEU A 72 13.66 -36.14 -13.55
C LEU A 72 13.00 -37.49 -13.82
N ASP A 73 12.19 -38.00 -12.88
CA ASP A 73 11.47 -39.25 -13.05
C ASP A 73 10.33 -39.08 -14.09
N GLU A 74 10.52 -39.67 -15.26
CA GLU A 74 9.54 -39.65 -16.36
C GLU A 74 8.30 -40.49 -16.04
N GLU A 75 8.44 -41.52 -15.21
CA GLU A 75 7.36 -42.46 -14.86
C GLU A 75 6.51 -41.97 -13.68
N ALA A 76 6.90 -40.88 -13.03
CA ALA A 76 6.22 -40.36 -11.84
C ALA A 76 4.72 -40.11 -12.07
N PHE A 77 4.32 -39.76 -13.30
CA PHE A 77 2.93 -39.49 -13.67
C PHE A 77 2.20 -40.67 -14.32
N ASP A 78 2.86 -41.81 -14.48
CA ASP A 78 2.34 -43.00 -15.19
C ASP A 78 1.61 -44.00 -14.29
N ASP A 79 1.56 -43.76 -12.98
CA ASP A 79 0.75 -44.57 -12.07
C ASP A 79 -0.74 -44.52 -12.49
N PRO A 80 -1.37 -45.66 -12.82
CA PRO A 80 -2.76 -45.73 -13.27
C PRO A 80 -3.74 -45.14 -12.24
N THR A 81 -3.39 -45.15 -10.96
CA THR A 81 -4.23 -44.56 -9.91
C THR A 81 -4.17 -43.03 -9.94
N LEU A 82 -3.00 -42.44 -10.20
CA LEU A 82 -2.82 -40.99 -10.39
C LEU A 82 -3.46 -40.51 -11.69
N GLN A 83 -3.34 -41.28 -12.77
CA GLN A 83 -4.02 -41.00 -14.03
C GLN A 83 -5.55 -40.98 -13.87
N ARG A 84 -6.11 -41.94 -13.12
CA ARG A 84 -7.53 -41.97 -12.78
C ARG A 84 -7.94 -40.76 -11.94
N ALA A 85 -7.17 -40.42 -10.90
CA ALA A 85 -7.44 -39.26 -10.06
C ALA A 85 -7.44 -37.95 -10.87
N ARG A 86 -6.50 -37.81 -11.82
CA ARG A 86 -6.40 -36.68 -12.75
C ARG A 86 -7.67 -36.53 -13.59
N LEU A 87 -8.15 -37.62 -14.20
CA LEU A 87 -9.37 -37.61 -15.02
C LEU A 87 -10.61 -37.22 -14.22
N LEU A 88 -10.72 -37.68 -12.98
CA LEU A 88 -11.85 -37.38 -12.11
C LEU A 88 -11.83 -35.94 -11.55
N SER A 89 -10.64 -35.36 -11.36
CA SER A 89 -10.46 -33.98 -10.86
C SER A 89 -10.43 -32.92 -11.97
N TYR A 90 -10.23 -33.31 -13.22
CA TYR A 90 -10.16 -32.44 -14.40
C TYR A 90 -11.30 -31.38 -14.50
N PRO A 91 -12.58 -31.71 -14.22
CA PRO A 91 -13.65 -30.71 -14.28
C PRO A 91 -13.47 -29.56 -13.28
N ASN A 92 -12.90 -29.81 -12.10
CA ASN A 92 -12.70 -28.80 -11.07
C ASN A 92 -11.57 -27.83 -11.42
N LEU A 93 -10.58 -28.29 -12.18
CA LEU A 93 -9.44 -27.48 -12.64
C LEU A 93 -9.79 -26.51 -13.77
N ILE A 94 -10.72 -26.90 -14.65
CA ILE A 94 -11.07 -26.11 -15.85
C ILE A 94 -12.34 -25.31 -15.67
N SER A 95 -13.28 -25.82 -14.85
CA SER A 95 -14.61 -25.25 -14.69
C SER A 95 -14.87 -24.83 -13.25
N SER A 96 -14.01 -23.99 -12.68
CA SER A 96 -14.40 -23.14 -11.55
C SER A 96 -14.83 -21.76 -12.06
N PRO A 97 -16.08 -21.60 -12.57
CA PRO A 97 -16.60 -20.29 -12.98
C PRO A 97 -16.81 -19.33 -11.79
N ALA A 98 -16.71 -19.82 -10.55
CA ALA A 98 -16.96 -19.04 -9.34
C ALA A 98 -15.67 -18.63 -8.59
N GLY A 99 -14.50 -19.14 -9.00
CA GLY A 99 -13.23 -18.88 -8.34
C GLY A 99 -12.55 -17.58 -8.83
N PRO A 100 -11.81 -16.86 -7.97
CA PRO A 100 -10.95 -15.77 -8.41
C PRO A 100 -9.83 -16.27 -9.33
N ARG A 101 -9.66 -15.62 -10.49
CA ARG A 101 -8.52 -15.79 -11.38
C ARG A 101 -7.43 -14.77 -11.05
N MET A 102 -6.18 -15.15 -11.33
CA MET A 102 -5.03 -14.30 -11.12
C MET A 102 -4.64 -13.59 -12.41
N TYR A 103 -4.59 -12.27 -12.36
CA TYR A 103 -4.25 -11.41 -13.48
C TYR A 103 -2.95 -10.66 -13.17
N THR A 104 -2.07 -10.57 -14.16
CA THR A 104 -0.84 -9.78 -14.06
C THR A 104 -1.07 -8.42 -14.69
N VAL A 105 -1.03 -7.37 -13.88
CA VAL A 105 -1.21 -5.98 -14.33
C VAL A 105 0.13 -5.28 -14.28
N THR A 106 0.57 -4.71 -15.41
CA THR A 106 1.82 -3.95 -15.48
C THR A 106 1.54 -2.48 -15.76
N LEU A 107 1.98 -1.61 -14.86
CA LEU A 107 1.88 -0.17 -14.97
C LEU A 107 3.24 0.42 -15.35
N ARG A 108 3.24 1.47 -16.17
CA ARG A 108 4.44 2.23 -16.53
C ARG A 108 4.23 3.69 -16.17
N PHE A 109 5.27 4.33 -15.64
CA PHE A 109 5.21 5.72 -15.18
C PHE A 109 6.60 6.37 -15.22
N MET A 110 6.67 7.70 -15.20
CA MET A 110 7.93 8.45 -15.38
C MET A 110 8.40 9.17 -14.12
N ARG A 111 7.54 9.26 -13.09
CA ARG A 111 7.81 10.06 -11.90
C ARG A 111 8.29 9.19 -10.73
N PRO A 112 9.24 9.66 -9.91
CA PRO A 112 9.69 8.95 -8.72
C PRO A 112 8.59 8.87 -7.65
N VAL A 113 8.67 7.85 -6.79
CA VAL A 113 7.69 7.60 -5.71
C VAL A 113 8.26 8.01 -4.36
N ASP A 114 7.41 8.32 -3.37
CA ASP A 114 7.87 8.55 -2.01
C ASP A 114 8.20 7.22 -1.31
N ARG A 115 9.43 7.07 -0.80
CA ARG A 115 9.91 5.81 -0.21
C ARG A 115 9.15 5.40 1.04
N ALA A 116 8.84 6.34 1.93
CA ALA A 116 8.16 6.05 3.18
C ALA A 116 6.71 5.63 2.91
N ARG A 117 6.02 6.35 2.02
CA ARG A 117 4.65 6.01 1.61
C ARG A 117 4.59 4.70 0.86
N PHE A 118 5.51 4.45 -0.08
CA PHE A 118 5.56 3.20 -0.84
C PHE A 118 5.75 1.99 0.07
N THR A 119 6.71 2.05 0.99
CA THR A 119 6.93 0.95 1.95
C THR A 119 5.74 0.73 2.89
N ASN A 120 5.03 1.79 3.29
CA ASN A 120 3.79 1.67 4.05
C ASN A 120 2.65 1.06 3.22
N CYS A 121 2.52 1.43 1.95
CA CYS A 121 1.53 0.85 1.04
C CYS A 121 1.76 -0.66 0.83
N LEU A 122 3.01 -1.10 0.67
CA LEU A 122 3.35 -2.53 0.59
C LEU A 122 2.97 -3.28 1.87
N LYS A 123 3.27 -2.72 3.05
CA LYS A 123 2.89 -3.34 4.34
C LYS A 123 1.38 -3.43 4.51
N ALA A 124 0.64 -2.41 4.05
CA ALA A 124 -0.81 -2.34 4.11
C ALA A 124 -1.52 -3.36 3.19
N LEU A 125 -0.85 -3.89 2.15
CA LEU A 125 -1.43 -4.90 1.27
C LEU A 125 -1.93 -6.11 2.05
N TYR A 126 -1.15 -6.59 3.03
CA TYR A 126 -1.52 -7.74 3.84
C TYR A 126 -2.74 -7.47 4.72
N THR A 127 -2.81 -6.30 5.34
CA THR A 127 -3.95 -5.92 6.20
C THR A 127 -5.23 -5.69 5.40
N ASN A 128 -5.08 -5.35 4.11
CA ASN A 128 -6.19 -5.09 3.20
C ASN A 128 -6.66 -6.36 2.45
N LEU A 129 -6.03 -7.52 2.68
CA LEU A 129 -6.47 -8.78 2.08
C LEU A 129 -7.88 -9.13 2.54
N LYS A 130 -8.77 -9.34 1.57
CA LYS A 130 -10.14 -9.78 1.82
C LYS A 130 -10.22 -11.30 1.86
N PRO A 131 -10.90 -11.90 2.86
CA PRO A 131 -11.08 -13.36 2.95
C PRO A 131 -12.05 -13.90 1.90
N TRP A 132 -13.11 -13.15 1.58
CA TRP A 132 -14.05 -13.45 0.51
C TRP A 132 -14.89 -12.20 0.20
N PRO A 133 -15.20 -11.89 -1.07
CA PRO A 133 -14.55 -12.42 -2.25
C PRO A 133 -13.09 -11.94 -2.31
N PHE A 134 -12.18 -12.77 -2.81
CA PHE A 134 -10.75 -12.45 -2.91
C PHE A 134 -10.44 -11.34 -3.94
N TYR A 135 -11.46 -10.76 -4.57
CA TYR A 135 -11.32 -9.79 -5.65
C TYR A 135 -10.67 -8.48 -5.19
N GLY A 136 -9.71 -8.02 -6.00
CA GLY A 136 -8.94 -6.82 -5.75
C GLY A 136 -7.76 -7.02 -4.80
N ASN A 137 -7.54 -8.24 -4.28
CA ASN A 137 -6.36 -8.55 -3.48
C ASN A 137 -5.13 -8.56 -4.40
N VAL A 138 -4.07 -7.89 -3.96
CA VAL A 138 -2.75 -7.93 -4.59
C VAL A 138 -1.91 -8.96 -3.84
N TYR A 139 -1.34 -9.94 -4.54
CA TYR A 139 -0.58 -11.04 -3.93
C TYR A 139 0.92 -10.87 -4.05
N SER A 140 1.37 -10.27 -5.14
CA SER A 140 2.77 -9.91 -5.34
C SER A 140 2.88 -8.61 -6.11
N VAL A 141 3.96 -7.89 -5.84
CA VAL A 141 4.35 -6.68 -6.56
C VAL A 141 5.83 -6.81 -6.90
N ASN A 142 6.18 -6.63 -8.16
CA ASN A 142 7.56 -6.57 -8.60
C ASN A 142 7.75 -5.43 -9.60
N GLY A 143 8.96 -4.91 -9.73
CA GLY A 143 9.22 -3.87 -10.71
C GLY A 143 10.46 -3.05 -10.44
N GLN A 144 10.58 -1.96 -11.19
CA GLN A 144 11.71 -1.06 -11.13
C GLN A 144 11.22 0.38 -11.06
N LEU A 145 11.65 1.10 -10.02
CA LEU A 145 11.26 2.48 -9.78
C LEU A 145 12.39 3.29 -9.14
N SER A 146 12.22 4.60 -9.08
CA SER A 146 13.11 5.51 -8.35
C SER A 146 12.36 6.19 -7.21
N PHE A 147 13.11 6.72 -6.24
CA PHE A 147 12.54 7.43 -5.08
C PHE A 147 12.84 8.93 -5.14
N ILE A 148 11.93 9.72 -4.56
CA ILE A 148 12.11 11.17 -4.42
C ILE A 148 13.38 11.45 -3.61
N GLY A 149 14.24 12.34 -4.13
CA GLY A 149 15.55 12.67 -3.54
C GLY A 149 16.71 11.83 -4.09
N GLU A 150 16.44 10.72 -4.78
CA GLU A 150 17.46 9.86 -5.41
C GLU A 150 17.07 9.49 -6.86
N PRO A 151 16.82 10.46 -7.77
CA PRO A 151 16.33 10.17 -9.13
C PRO A 151 17.34 9.39 -9.99
N ASP A 152 18.64 9.51 -9.70
CA ASP A 152 19.70 8.83 -10.44
C ASP A 152 19.83 7.33 -10.11
N LYS A 153 19.14 6.88 -9.06
CA LYS A 153 19.18 5.50 -8.58
C LYS A 153 17.91 4.76 -8.97
N LEU A 154 18.09 3.60 -9.59
CA LEU A 154 17.01 2.66 -9.86
C LEU A 154 16.96 1.62 -8.75
N TYR A 155 15.75 1.30 -8.30
CA TYR A 155 15.49 0.29 -7.29
C TYR A 155 14.65 -0.82 -7.88
N ASP A 156 15.13 -2.05 -7.73
CA ASP A 156 14.36 -3.24 -8.02
C ASP A 156 13.55 -3.60 -6.77
N VAL A 157 12.24 -3.70 -6.97
CA VAL A 157 11.26 -3.97 -5.93
C VAL A 157 10.71 -5.36 -6.13
N PHE A 158 10.63 -6.11 -5.04
CA PHE A 158 9.94 -7.38 -4.98
C PHE A 158 9.21 -7.49 -3.64
N HIS A 159 7.92 -7.75 -3.68
CA HIS A 159 7.08 -7.91 -2.51
C HIS A 159 6.12 -9.06 -2.72
N ILE A 160 6.04 -9.95 -1.74
CA ILE A 160 5.03 -11.00 -1.65
C ILE A 160 4.14 -10.69 -0.45
N THR A 161 2.86 -10.51 -0.68
CA THR A 161 1.92 -10.02 0.34
C THR A 161 1.68 -11.05 1.45
N LEU A 162 1.46 -12.31 1.08
CA LEU A 162 1.15 -13.38 2.06
C LEU A 162 2.33 -13.71 2.99
N SER A 163 3.57 -13.72 2.47
CA SER A 163 4.77 -13.93 3.29
C SER A 163 5.27 -12.63 3.95
N GLY A 164 4.85 -11.47 3.44
CA GLY A 164 5.35 -10.16 3.87
C GLY A 164 6.79 -9.86 3.45
N VAL A 165 7.43 -10.77 2.70
CA VAL A 165 8.81 -10.61 2.23
C VAL A 165 8.83 -9.43 1.26
N SER A 166 9.66 -8.43 1.58
CA SER A 166 9.83 -7.21 0.79
C SER A 166 11.31 -6.96 0.58
N ARG A 167 11.75 -6.89 -0.68
CA ARG A 167 13.13 -6.60 -1.07
C ARG A 167 13.09 -5.36 -1.96
N ILE A 168 13.82 -4.33 -1.54
CA ILE A 168 14.02 -3.10 -2.31
C ILE A 168 15.53 -2.93 -2.40
N ALA A 169 16.09 -3.29 -3.56
CA ALA A 169 17.53 -3.28 -3.78
C ALA A 169 17.88 -2.20 -4.78
N CYS A 170 18.93 -1.41 -4.50
CA CYS A 170 19.45 -0.46 -5.47
C CYS A 170 20.16 -1.24 -6.58
N ASN A 171 19.79 -0.97 -7.83
CA ASN A 171 20.45 -1.56 -8.98
C ASN A 171 21.75 -0.81 -9.29
N LEU A 172 22.85 -1.32 -8.74
CA LEU A 172 24.20 -0.77 -8.92
C LEU A 172 24.80 -1.06 -10.31
N LEU A 173 24.15 -1.92 -11.12
CA LEU A 173 24.65 -2.39 -12.42
C LEU A 173 24.24 -1.47 -13.58
N SER A 174 23.57 -0.34 -13.33
CA SER A 174 23.22 0.62 -14.36
C SER A 174 24.42 1.50 -14.76
N THR A 175 25.35 0.91 -15.52
CA THR A 175 26.53 1.53 -16.16
C THR A 175 26.16 2.47 -17.31
N GLU A 176 24.92 2.97 -17.35
CA GLU A 176 24.45 3.87 -18.40
C GLU A 176 24.73 5.33 -18.06
N SER A 177 25.02 6.13 -19.10
CA SER A 177 25.31 7.55 -18.97
C SER A 177 24.13 8.33 -18.34
N PRO A 178 24.38 9.42 -17.58
CA PRO A 178 23.32 10.17 -16.90
C PRO A 178 22.25 10.76 -17.84
N LYS A 179 22.56 10.94 -19.13
CA LYS A 179 21.62 11.47 -20.14
C LYS A 179 20.58 10.46 -20.62
N THR A 180 20.87 9.15 -20.56
CA THR A 180 19.91 8.09 -20.92
C THR A 180 19.02 7.67 -19.75
N LYS A 181 19.42 7.99 -18.51
CA LYS A 181 18.64 7.66 -17.29
C LYS A 181 17.39 8.51 -17.11
N SER A 182 17.38 9.75 -17.61
CA SER A 182 16.30 10.72 -17.32
C SER A 182 14.97 10.44 -18.04
N ASN A 183 14.97 9.56 -19.06
CA ASN A 183 13.77 9.28 -19.87
C ASN A 183 13.35 7.81 -19.86
N ARG A 184 13.85 7.02 -18.89
CA ARG A 184 13.49 5.61 -18.78
C ARG A 184 12.18 5.47 -18.01
N PRO A 185 11.12 4.85 -18.59
CA PRO A 185 9.93 4.48 -17.84
C PRO A 185 10.28 3.57 -16.66
N PHE A 186 9.82 3.96 -15.48
CA PHE A 186 9.62 3.04 -14.37
C PHE A 186 8.45 2.12 -14.70
N TRP A 187 8.47 0.93 -14.11
CA TRP A 187 7.40 -0.03 -14.28
C TRP A 187 7.18 -0.82 -13.00
N LEU A 188 5.94 -1.21 -12.78
CA LEU A 188 5.54 -2.02 -11.64
C LEU A 188 4.49 -3.00 -12.11
N SER A 189 4.71 -4.27 -11.85
CA SER A 189 3.75 -5.34 -12.11
C SER A 189 3.20 -5.91 -10.81
N GLY A 190 1.92 -6.23 -10.81
CA GLY A 190 1.20 -6.78 -9.68
C GLY A 190 0.38 -7.99 -10.11
N ILE A 191 0.32 -9.01 -9.24
CA ILE A 191 -0.60 -10.15 -9.42
C ILE A 191 -1.84 -9.88 -8.58
N LEU A 192 -2.99 -9.72 -9.24
CA LEU A 192 -4.28 -9.40 -8.63
C LEU A 192 -5.27 -10.55 -8.81
N ALA A 193 -6.06 -10.84 -7.77
CA ALA A 193 -7.21 -11.71 -7.90
C ALA A 193 -8.42 -10.92 -8.40
N ALA A 194 -9.11 -11.42 -9.43
CA ALA A 194 -10.28 -10.80 -10.01
C ALA A 194 -11.27 -11.87 -10.52
N PRO A 195 -12.56 -11.56 -10.76
CA PRO A 195 -13.49 -12.53 -11.32
C PRO A 195 -13.05 -12.97 -12.73
N PRO A 196 -13.51 -14.13 -13.21
CA PRO A 196 -13.21 -14.64 -14.55
C PRO A 196 -14.02 -13.88 -15.62
N GLU A 197 -13.80 -12.56 -15.71
CA GLU A 197 -14.30 -11.69 -16.75
C GLU A 197 -13.13 -11.35 -17.69
N GLU A 198 -13.34 -11.44 -19.00
CA GLU A 198 -12.31 -11.21 -20.03
C GLU A 198 -12.81 -10.16 -21.04
N ASP A 199 -13.28 -9.02 -20.52
CA ASP A 199 -13.70 -7.88 -21.33
C ASP A 199 -12.65 -6.76 -21.26
N GLU A 200 -12.44 -5.98 -22.33
CA GLU A 200 -11.49 -4.85 -22.33
C GLU A 200 -11.77 -3.82 -21.22
N VAL A 201 -13.06 -3.62 -20.90
CA VAL A 201 -13.51 -2.74 -19.81
C VAL A 201 -13.05 -3.26 -18.44
N PHE A 202 -12.94 -4.58 -18.29
CA PHE A 202 -12.49 -5.22 -17.07
C PHE A 202 -10.98 -5.04 -16.86
N ASP A 203 -10.19 -5.21 -17.92
CA ASP A 203 -8.75 -4.98 -17.89
C ASP A 203 -8.43 -3.52 -17.52
N GLU A 204 -9.17 -2.56 -18.07
CA GLU A 204 -9.01 -1.15 -17.73
C GLU A 204 -9.36 -0.88 -16.26
N LYS A 205 -10.44 -1.47 -15.76
CA LYS A 205 -10.86 -1.34 -14.35
C LYS A 205 -9.81 -1.93 -13.40
N LEU A 206 -9.25 -3.09 -13.73
CA LEU A 206 -8.21 -3.74 -12.93
C LEU A 206 -6.90 -2.94 -12.94
N SER A 207 -6.52 -2.43 -14.10
CA SER A 207 -5.38 -1.52 -14.27
C SER A 207 -5.57 -0.24 -13.46
N ASN A 208 -6.74 0.39 -13.55
CA ASN A 208 -7.10 1.58 -12.78
C ASN A 208 -7.09 1.31 -11.26
N GLN A 209 -7.53 0.14 -10.81
CA GLN A 209 -7.47 -0.25 -9.42
C GLN A 209 -6.02 -0.33 -8.92
N PHE A 210 -5.14 -0.99 -9.68
CA PHE A 210 -3.73 -1.09 -9.31
C PHE A 210 -3.03 0.27 -9.40
N ALA A 211 -3.39 1.11 -10.38
CA ALA A 211 -2.89 2.48 -10.50
C ALA A 211 -3.33 3.35 -9.32
N ASN A 212 -4.58 3.25 -8.88
CA ASN A 212 -5.09 3.96 -7.71
C ASN A 212 -4.38 3.54 -6.42
N TRP A 213 -4.03 2.27 -6.28
CA TRP A 213 -3.19 1.81 -5.18
C TRP A 213 -1.80 2.45 -5.24
N LEU A 214 -1.15 2.47 -6.42
CA LEU A 214 0.17 3.10 -6.58
C LEU A 214 0.14 4.62 -6.34
N ARG A 215 -0.96 5.31 -6.69
CA ARG A 215 -1.18 6.73 -6.37
C ARG A 215 -1.19 7.02 -4.87
N GLN A 216 -1.51 6.05 -4.01
CA GLN A 216 -1.40 6.24 -2.55
C GLN A 216 0.06 6.33 -2.09
N ALA A 217 0.98 5.70 -2.83
CA ALA A 217 2.41 5.79 -2.62
C ALA A 217 3.05 7.04 -3.26
N ALA A 218 2.37 7.66 -4.23
CA ALA A 218 2.82 8.91 -4.84
C ALA A 218 2.79 10.07 -3.83
N PRO A 219 3.60 11.13 -4.05
CA PRO A 219 3.52 12.35 -3.25
C PRO A 219 2.11 12.94 -3.38
N GLN A 220 1.45 13.12 -2.23
CA GLN A 220 0.08 13.64 -2.19
C GLN A 220 0.07 15.15 -1.99
N GLN A 221 -0.80 15.83 -2.73
CA GLN A 221 -1.09 17.24 -2.48
C GLN A 221 -1.58 17.42 -1.05
N GLU A 222 -1.07 18.44 -0.36
CA GLU A 222 -1.64 18.84 0.92
C GLU A 222 -3.12 19.21 0.75
N ARG A 223 -3.96 18.77 1.69
CA ARG A 223 -5.39 19.11 1.66
C ARG A 223 -5.57 20.61 1.87
N ILE A 224 -6.38 21.21 1.00
CA ILE A 224 -6.84 22.60 1.13
C ILE A 224 -7.56 22.73 2.48
N LYS A 225 -7.16 23.71 3.29
CA LYS A 225 -7.81 23.97 4.56
C LYS A 225 -9.03 24.87 4.34
N PRO A 226 -10.21 24.54 4.87
CA PRO A 226 -11.36 25.44 4.80
C PRO A 226 -11.09 26.71 5.62
N LEU A 227 -11.78 27.80 5.24
CA LEU A 227 -11.76 29.04 6.00
C LEU A 227 -12.40 28.82 7.37
N LEU A 228 -11.76 29.35 8.41
CA LEU A 228 -12.26 29.34 9.78
C LEU A 228 -13.48 30.23 9.89
N ARG A 229 -14.52 29.70 10.54
CA ARG A 229 -15.73 30.45 10.94
C ARG A 229 -15.67 30.76 12.43
N LEU A 230 -16.51 31.69 12.88
CA LEU A 230 -16.62 32.03 14.31
C LEU A 230 -16.99 30.82 15.18
N SER A 231 -17.73 29.86 14.63
CA SER A 231 -18.10 28.59 15.28
C SER A 231 -16.92 27.65 15.51
N ASP A 232 -15.81 27.84 14.80
CA ASP A 232 -14.67 26.92 14.80
C ASP A 232 -13.56 27.39 15.75
N LEU A 233 -13.69 28.57 16.37
CA LEU A 233 -12.74 29.06 17.37
C LEU A 233 -12.86 28.25 18.66
N THR A 234 -11.72 27.77 19.15
CA THR A 234 -11.66 27.08 20.44
C THR A 234 -11.50 28.08 21.59
N ARG A 235 -11.77 27.64 22.82
CA ARG A 235 -11.56 28.47 24.02
C ARG A 235 -10.10 28.94 24.16
N GLN A 236 -9.14 28.13 23.73
CA GLN A 236 -7.72 28.48 23.73
C GLN A 236 -7.40 29.62 22.75
N ASP A 237 -8.13 29.69 21.62
CA ASP A 237 -7.94 30.77 20.65
C ASP A 237 -8.49 32.08 21.20
N LEU A 238 -9.64 32.03 21.89
CA LEU A 238 -10.22 33.19 22.58
C LEU A 238 -9.31 33.70 23.71
N GLU A 239 -8.68 32.79 24.47
CA GLU A 239 -7.68 33.13 25.49
C GLU A 239 -6.46 33.82 24.88
N LYS A 240 -5.91 33.30 23.76
CA LYS A 240 -4.80 33.95 23.04
C LYS A 240 -5.17 35.34 22.53
N ILE A 241 -6.39 35.51 22.03
CA ILE A 241 -6.88 36.83 21.60
C ILE A 241 -6.97 37.75 22.81
N HIS A 242 -7.51 37.26 23.93
CA HIS A 242 -7.60 38.05 25.16
C HIS A 242 -6.20 38.46 25.67
N GLU A 243 -5.26 37.53 25.80
CA GLU A 243 -3.88 37.80 26.19
C GLU A 243 -3.16 38.76 25.25
N LYS A 244 -3.46 38.72 23.94
CA LYS A 244 -2.82 39.63 23.00
C LYS A 244 -3.36 41.07 23.09
N TYR A 245 -4.66 41.24 23.37
CA TYR A 245 -5.34 42.53 23.27
C TYR A 245 -5.82 43.10 24.63
N HIS A 246 -5.61 42.44 25.77
CA HIS A 246 -6.05 42.94 27.08
C HIS A 246 -5.40 44.25 27.53
N LEU A 247 -4.23 44.60 26.97
CA LEU A 247 -3.50 45.85 27.23
C LEU A 247 -3.71 46.92 26.13
N TYR A 248 -4.55 46.65 25.12
CA TYR A 248 -4.81 47.63 24.07
C TYR A 248 -5.59 48.83 24.59
N SER A 249 -5.48 49.95 23.88
CA SER A 249 -6.14 51.20 24.28
C SER A 249 -7.65 51.02 24.34
N LEU A 250 -8.21 51.39 25.49
CA LEU A 250 -9.63 51.31 25.76
C LEU A 250 -10.40 52.38 24.97
N PRO A 251 -11.65 52.10 24.55
CA PRO A 251 -12.51 53.12 23.98
C PRO A 251 -12.77 54.27 24.97
N PRO A 252 -13.10 55.47 24.48
CA PRO A 252 -13.46 56.59 25.35
C PRO A 252 -14.58 56.22 26.32
N GLY A 253 -14.39 56.52 27.61
CA GLY A 253 -15.37 56.23 28.66
C GLY A 253 -15.32 54.82 29.24
N TRP A 254 -14.30 54.02 28.90
CA TRP A 254 -14.00 52.74 29.54
C TRP A 254 -12.71 52.81 30.35
N PHE A 255 -12.72 52.20 31.53
CA PHE A 255 -11.58 52.15 32.44
C PHE A 255 -11.36 50.71 32.93
N TYR A 256 -10.09 50.33 33.09
CA TYR A 256 -9.73 49.04 33.66
C TYR A 256 -9.39 49.20 35.15
N THR A 257 -10.09 48.45 36.00
CA THR A 257 -9.97 48.55 37.47
C THR A 257 -8.90 47.63 38.08
N GLY A 258 -8.15 46.89 37.24
CA GLY A 258 -7.20 45.87 37.68
C GLY A 258 -7.78 44.45 37.72
N ALA A 259 -9.12 44.32 37.75
CA ALA A 259 -9.81 43.02 37.71
C ALA A 259 -10.89 42.93 36.61
N TYR A 260 -11.53 44.05 36.25
CA TYR A 260 -12.56 44.09 35.21
C TYR A 260 -12.65 45.48 34.55
N TYR A 261 -13.25 45.54 33.38
CA TYR A 261 -13.51 46.77 32.63
C TYR A 261 -14.83 47.40 33.07
N VAL A 262 -14.87 48.72 33.23
CA VAL A 262 -16.05 49.48 33.65
C VAL A 262 -16.28 50.66 32.73
N ASN A 263 -17.53 50.86 32.28
CA ASN A 263 -17.91 52.04 31.51
C ASN A 263 -18.34 53.21 32.42
N MET A 264 -18.49 54.41 31.86
CA MET A 264 -18.97 55.59 32.59
C MET A 264 -20.37 55.42 33.21
N ASN A 265 -21.16 54.45 32.74
CA ASN A 265 -22.50 54.13 33.25
C ASN A 265 -22.45 53.11 34.41
N GLY A 266 -21.28 52.59 34.76
CA GLY A 266 -21.07 51.61 35.84
C GLY A 266 -21.25 50.14 35.44
N GLU A 267 -21.44 49.83 34.15
CA GLU A 267 -21.53 48.46 33.65
C GLU A 267 -20.17 47.78 33.68
N LYS A 268 -20.13 46.53 34.14
CA LYS A 268 -18.91 45.74 34.30
C LYS A 268 -18.79 44.72 33.18
N SER A 269 -17.60 44.62 32.58
CA SER A 269 -17.25 43.59 31.61
C SER A 269 -15.95 42.89 32.01
N PHE A 270 -15.93 41.56 31.89
CA PHE A 270 -14.73 40.75 32.11
C PHE A 270 -13.87 40.60 30.86
N GLN A 271 -14.37 41.05 29.71
CA GLN A 271 -13.65 41.03 28.43
C GLN A 271 -13.46 42.46 27.92
N HIS A 272 -12.45 42.65 27.07
CA HIS A 272 -12.18 43.94 26.48
C HIS A 272 -13.43 44.44 25.72
N PRO A 273 -13.82 45.72 25.80
CA PRO A 273 -15.04 46.23 25.15
C PRO A 273 -15.08 45.99 23.63
N ASN A 274 -13.92 45.96 22.99
CA ASN A 274 -13.76 45.66 21.55
C ASN A 274 -13.40 44.19 21.25
N PHE A 275 -13.65 43.26 22.17
CA PHE A 275 -13.22 41.87 22.02
C PHE A 275 -13.74 41.22 20.73
N ASP A 276 -15.01 41.46 20.36
CA ASP A 276 -15.60 40.95 19.11
C ASP A 276 -14.90 41.51 17.85
N ALA A 277 -14.36 42.73 17.91
CA ALA A 277 -13.58 43.29 16.82
C ALA A 277 -12.21 42.59 16.71
N PHE A 278 -11.56 42.29 17.84
CA PHE A 278 -10.30 41.55 17.86
C PHE A 278 -10.45 40.09 17.43
N VAL A 279 -11.57 39.46 17.77
CA VAL A 279 -11.91 38.11 17.28
C VAL A 279 -12.07 38.11 15.77
N ARG A 280 -12.73 39.13 15.18
CA ARG A 280 -12.84 39.29 13.73
C ARG A 280 -11.49 39.53 13.07
N GLU A 281 -10.67 40.43 13.60
CA GLU A 281 -9.32 40.72 13.09
C GLU A 281 -8.44 39.45 13.13
N TYR A 282 -8.49 38.69 14.22
CA TYR A 282 -7.77 37.42 14.33
C TYR A 282 -8.24 36.40 13.29
N LEU A 283 -9.56 36.27 13.13
CA LEU A 283 -10.15 35.37 12.14
C LEU A 283 -9.79 35.78 10.71
N GLU A 284 -9.82 37.07 10.39
CA GLU A 284 -9.36 37.60 9.09
C GLU A 284 -7.88 37.33 8.86
N ALA A 285 -7.03 37.55 9.85
CA ALA A 285 -5.59 37.29 9.75
C ALA A 285 -5.30 35.80 9.51
N GLU A 286 -5.97 34.92 10.25
CA GLU A 286 -5.78 33.47 10.12
C GLU A 286 -6.36 32.95 8.80
N ASN A 287 -7.52 33.45 8.39
CA ASN A 287 -8.09 33.15 7.08
C ASN A 287 -7.20 33.64 5.95
N THR A 288 -6.53 34.79 6.09
CA THR A 288 -5.56 35.29 5.11
C THR A 288 -4.34 34.37 4.99
N LYS A 289 -3.87 33.78 6.10
CA LYS A 289 -2.83 32.76 6.05
C LYS A 289 -3.31 31.48 5.38
N ILE A 290 -4.54 31.05 5.66
CA ILE A 290 -5.16 29.89 5.03
C ILE A 290 -5.31 30.11 3.52
N THR A 291 -5.79 31.26 3.07
CA THR A 291 -5.91 31.58 1.64
C THR A 291 -4.55 31.64 0.98
N ALA A 292 -3.54 32.27 1.59
CA ALA A 292 -2.18 32.30 1.06
C ALA A 292 -1.58 30.89 0.93
N ARG A 293 -1.80 30.02 1.93
CA ARG A 293 -1.38 28.61 1.88
C ARG A 293 -2.11 27.85 0.76
N ASN A 294 -3.44 27.96 0.70
CA ASN A 294 -4.24 27.29 -0.31
C ASN A 294 -3.89 27.77 -1.73
N ALA A 295 -3.59 29.06 -1.90
CA ALA A 295 -3.12 29.62 -3.16
C ALA A 295 -1.77 29.03 -3.58
N ARG A 296 -0.81 28.87 -2.65
CA ARG A 296 0.47 28.21 -2.91
C ARG A 296 0.29 26.74 -3.32
N ILE A 297 -0.60 26.03 -2.64
CA ILE A 297 -0.94 24.63 -2.97
C ILE A 297 -1.58 24.56 -4.37
N THR A 298 -2.44 25.52 -4.72
CA THR A 298 -3.11 25.54 -6.03
C THR A 298 -2.16 25.93 -7.16
N SER A 299 -1.20 26.82 -6.91
CA SER A 299 -0.23 27.26 -7.92
C SER A 299 0.86 26.24 -8.23
N HIS A 300 1.12 25.30 -7.32
CA HIS A 300 2.09 24.21 -7.49
C HIS A 300 1.40 22.86 -7.33
N PRO A 301 0.55 22.44 -8.30
CA PRO A 301 -0.07 21.13 -8.27
C PRO A 301 1.00 20.06 -8.44
N ILE A 302 1.00 19.04 -7.57
CA ILE A 302 1.79 17.84 -7.80
C ILE A 302 1.14 17.07 -8.96
N PRO A 303 1.85 16.89 -10.08
CA PRO A 303 1.31 16.18 -11.23
C PRO A 303 1.11 14.69 -10.94
N ASP A 304 0.13 14.05 -11.59
CA ASP A 304 -0.17 12.63 -11.41
C ASP A 304 1.04 11.77 -11.80
N LEU A 305 1.21 10.62 -11.13
CA LEU A 305 2.32 9.70 -11.37
C LEU A 305 2.38 9.23 -12.83
N PHE A 306 1.22 9.04 -13.45
CA PHE A 306 1.04 8.55 -14.82
C PHE A 306 0.90 9.66 -15.86
N SER A 307 0.95 10.94 -15.46
CA SER A 307 0.97 12.05 -16.40
C SER A 307 2.30 12.11 -17.13
N ASP A 308 2.27 12.50 -18.42
CA ASP A 308 3.48 12.67 -19.21
C ASP A 308 4.43 13.69 -18.53
N PRO A 309 5.76 13.49 -18.66
CA PRO A 309 6.73 14.45 -18.18
C PRO A 309 6.60 15.75 -19.01
N SER A 310 6.23 16.84 -18.33
CA SER A 310 6.20 18.21 -18.84
C SER A 310 7.59 18.81 -18.92
#